data_AF-A0A523WXV8-F1
#
_entry.id   AF-A0A523WXV8-F1
#
_cell.length_a   1.000
_cell.length_b   1.000
_cell.length_c   1.000
_cell.angle_alpha   90.00
_cell.angle_beta   90.00
_cell.angle_gamma   90.00
#
_symmetry.space_group_name_H-M   'P 1'
#
loop_
_entity.id
_entity.type
_entity.pdbx_description
1 polymer ?
#
loop_
_entity_poly.entity_id
_entity_poly.type
_entity_poly.pdbx_seq_one_letter_code
_entity_poly.pdbx_strand_id
1 'polypeptide(L)'
;MITPDPSLDVFLQGITSLDVDKYKQKRVREVLRSTVNREIACLKAIFNKAKEWGKINENQISSVKPFRVENARLEYLEKEEIARLIEACPSYLEPIVTAALNTGMRKGEVLQMILSSGLF
;
A
#
# COMPACT_ATOMS: atom_id res chain seq x y z
N MET A 1 -18.66 1.99 0.21
CA MET A 1 -19.09 0.60 -0.07
C MET A 1 -18.98 0.38 -1.56
N ILE A 2 -18.04 -0.44 -2.03
CA ILE A 2 -17.99 -0.87 -3.43
C ILE A 2 -18.89 -2.10 -3.50
N THR A 3 -20.14 -1.93 -3.93
CA THR A 3 -20.99 -3.08 -4.25
C THR A 3 -20.42 -3.75 -5.49
N PRO A 4 -20.23 -5.09 -5.50
CA PRO A 4 -19.89 -5.80 -6.73
C PRO A 4 -21.02 -5.59 -7.74
N ASP A 5 -20.67 -5.27 -8.98
CA ASP A 5 -21.62 -5.24 -10.09
C ASP A 5 -22.19 -6.65 -10.30
N PRO A 6 -23.52 -6.86 -10.25
CA PRO A 6 -24.16 -8.17 -10.35
C PRO A 6 -24.08 -8.79 -11.76
N SER A 7 -23.55 -8.09 -12.76
CA SER A 7 -23.29 -8.64 -14.10
C SER A 7 -21.96 -9.39 -14.23
N LEU A 8 -21.15 -9.44 -13.16
CA LEU A 8 -19.83 -10.06 -13.13
C LEU A 8 -19.79 -11.37 -12.33
N ASP A 9 -20.81 -12.23 -12.46
CA ASP A 9 -20.70 -13.66 -12.09
C ASP A 9 -19.80 -14.40 -13.09
N VAL A 10 -18.55 -13.96 -13.22
CA VAL A 10 -17.54 -14.59 -14.05
C VAL A 10 -16.87 -15.67 -13.20
N PHE A 11 -16.95 -16.91 -13.65
CA PHE A 11 -16.19 -18.00 -13.04
C PHE A 11 -14.71 -17.65 -13.02
N LEU A 12 -14.04 -17.90 -11.89
CA LEU A 12 -12.59 -17.71 -11.72
C LEU A 12 -11.74 -18.37 -12.83
N GLN A 13 -12.28 -19.42 -13.47
CA GLN A 13 -11.63 -20.14 -14.57
C GLN A 13 -11.68 -19.42 -15.92
N GLY A 14 -12.56 -18.43 -16.08
CA GLY A 14 -12.71 -17.65 -17.32
C GLY A 14 -11.88 -16.37 -17.36
N ILE A 15 -11.21 -16.02 -16.26
CA ILE A 15 -10.41 -14.79 -16.17
C ILE A 15 -8.99 -15.10 -16.67
N THR A 16 -8.67 -14.62 -17.85
CA THR A 16 -7.37 -14.86 -18.47
C THR A 16 -6.36 -13.76 -18.12
N SER A 17 -5.08 -14.03 -18.33
CA SER A 17 -4.02 -13.02 -18.23
C SER A 17 -4.27 -11.80 -19.14
N LEU A 18 -4.94 -12.00 -20.28
CA LEU A 18 -5.32 -10.93 -21.21
C LEU A 18 -6.32 -9.95 -20.59
N ASP A 19 -7.27 -10.44 -19.80
CA ASP A 19 -8.28 -9.60 -19.14
C ASP A 19 -7.65 -8.73 -18.06
N VAL A 20 -6.68 -9.29 -17.33
CA VAL A 20 -5.88 -8.55 -16.35
C VAL A 20 -5.01 -7.49 -17.04
N ASP A 21 -4.42 -7.79 -18.20
CA ASP A 21 -3.65 -6.80 -18.94
C ASP A 21 -4.51 -5.67 -19.53
N LYS A 22 -5.71 -5.99 -20.02
CA LYS A 22 -6.70 -4.96 -20.42
C LYS A 22 -7.10 -4.09 -19.23
N TYR A 23 -7.38 -4.70 -18.07
CA TYR A 23 -7.69 -3.99 -16.84
C TYR A 23 -6.54 -3.07 -16.44
N LYS A 24 -5.30 -3.56 -16.46
CA LYS A 24 -4.08 -2.78 -16.17
C LYS A 24 -3.97 -1.54 -17.05
N GLN A 25 -4.16 -1.70 -18.37
CA GLN A 25 -4.07 -0.58 -19.32
C GLN A 25 -5.18 0.46 -19.12
N LYS A 26 -6.38 0.03 -18.72
CA LYS A 26 -7.47 0.95 -18.39
C LYS A 26 -7.17 1.68 -17.07
N ARG A 27 -6.84 0.93 -16.02
CA ARG A 27 -6.71 1.45 -14.66
C ARG A 27 -5.52 2.39 -14.49
N VAL A 28 -4.42 2.16 -15.20
CA VAL A 28 -3.24 3.06 -15.15
C VAL A 28 -3.52 4.46 -15.71
N ARG A 29 -4.63 4.66 -16.45
CA ARG A 29 -5.08 5.99 -16.89
C ARG A 29 -5.77 6.78 -15.78
N GLU A 30 -6.28 6.10 -14.77
CA GLU A 30 -7.07 6.70 -13.68
C GLU A 30 -6.30 6.75 -12.36
N VAL A 31 -5.38 5.82 -12.12
CA VAL A 31 -4.62 5.72 -10.86
C VAL A 31 -3.13 5.49 -11.09
N LEU A 32 -2.34 5.72 -10.04
CA LEU A 32 -0.91 5.47 -10.05
C LEU A 32 -0.58 3.99 -10.31
N ARG A 33 0.54 3.75 -10.98
CA ARG A 33 1.08 2.40 -11.26
C ARG A 33 1.26 1.58 -9.97
N SER A 34 1.62 2.22 -8.86
CA SER A 34 1.72 1.61 -7.53
C SER A 34 0.39 1.06 -7.03
N THR A 35 -0.70 1.80 -7.24
CA THR A 35 -2.06 1.37 -6.89
C THR A 35 -2.49 0.18 -7.73
N VAL A 36 -2.31 0.24 -9.06
CA VAL A 36 -2.61 -0.89 -9.95
C VAL A 36 -1.82 -2.14 -9.55
N ASN A 37 -0.55 -1.99 -9.18
CA ASN A 37 0.26 -3.11 -8.71
C ASN A 37 -0.27 -3.75 -7.42
N ARG A 38 -0.79 -2.95 -6.47
CA ARG A 38 -1.42 -3.47 -5.25
C ARG A 38 -2.69 -4.26 -5.57
N GLU A 39 -3.50 -3.77 -6.49
CA GLU A 39 -4.71 -4.46 -6.97
C GLU A 39 -4.36 -5.80 -7.63
N ILE A 40 -3.37 -5.83 -8.53
CA ILE A 40 -2.88 -7.08 -9.15
C ILE A 40 -2.34 -8.04 -8.09
N ALA A 41 -1.59 -7.55 -7.10
CA ALA A 41 -1.04 -8.39 -6.04
C ALA A 41 -2.15 -9.03 -5.20
N CYS A 42 -3.21 -8.27 -4.89
CA CYS A 42 -4.41 -8.79 -4.23
C CYS A 42 -5.08 -9.87 -5.10
N LEU A 43 -5.27 -9.61 -6.39
CA LEU A 43 -5.86 -10.57 -7.31
C LEU A 43 -5.03 -11.86 -7.38
N LYS A 44 -3.70 -11.77 -7.48
CA LYS A 44 -2.81 -12.93 -7.43
C LYS A 44 -2.95 -13.74 -6.14
N ALA A 45 -3.11 -13.07 -5.00
CA ALA A 45 -3.34 -13.74 -3.71
C ALA A 45 -4.67 -14.50 -3.70
N ILE A 46 -5.74 -13.92 -4.28
CA ILE A 46 -7.04 -14.57 -4.42
C ILE A 46 -6.92 -15.83 -5.28
N PHE A 47 -6.25 -15.77 -6.44
CA PHE A 47 -6.06 -16.95 -7.30
C PHE A 47 -5.20 -18.02 -6.63
N ASN A 48 -4.17 -17.62 -5.87
CA ASN A 48 -3.37 -18.56 -5.10
C ASN A 48 -4.22 -19.26 -4.02
N LYS A 49 -5.11 -18.53 -3.32
CA LYS A 49 -6.04 -19.13 -2.36
C LYS A 49 -7.09 -20.02 -3.02
N ALA A 50 -7.61 -19.63 -4.18
CA ALA A 50 -8.52 -20.46 -4.96
C ALA A 50 -7.86 -21.78 -5.39
N LYS A 51 -6.56 -21.75 -5.74
CA LYS A 51 -5.78 -22.95 -6.02
C LYS A 51 -5.60 -23.82 -4.77
N GLU A 52 -5.24 -23.22 -3.64
CA GLU A 52 -5.10 -23.90 -2.35
C GLU A 52 -6.40 -24.61 -1.92
N TRP A 53 -7.55 -23.99 -2.17
CA TRP A 53 -8.86 -24.57 -1.91
C TRP A 53 -9.38 -25.50 -3.01
N GLY A 54 -8.57 -25.82 -4.02
CA GLY A 54 -8.94 -26.73 -5.11
C GLY A 54 -10.05 -26.21 -6.04
N LYS A 55 -10.32 -24.90 -6.04
CA LYS A 55 -11.34 -24.27 -6.92
C LYS A 55 -10.84 -24.07 -8.35
N ILE A 56 -9.52 -23.97 -8.52
CA ILE A 56 -8.84 -23.87 -9.82
C ILE A 56 -7.61 -24.78 -9.81
N ASN A 57 -7.29 -25.38 -10.96
CA ASN A 57 -6.12 -26.25 -11.10
C ASN A 57 -4.81 -25.45 -11.12
N GLU A 58 -4.83 -24.29 -11.78
CA GLU A 58 -3.66 -23.46 -12.01
C GLU A 58 -3.97 -21.98 -11.84
N ASN A 59 -2.95 -21.21 -11.44
CA ASN A 59 -3.06 -19.76 -11.35
C ASN A 59 -2.86 -19.13 -12.74
N GLN A 60 -3.98 -18.85 -13.42
CA GLN A 60 -4.04 -18.28 -14.77
C GLN A 60 -3.42 -16.88 -14.90
N ILE A 61 -3.25 -16.15 -13.78
CA ILE A 61 -2.74 -14.77 -13.76
C ILE A 61 -1.31 -14.67 -13.23
N SER A 62 -0.66 -15.81 -12.99
CA SER A 62 0.71 -15.88 -12.47
C SER A 62 1.72 -15.14 -13.36
N SER A 63 1.55 -15.23 -14.68
CA SER A 63 2.42 -14.64 -15.72
C SER A 63 2.30 -13.11 -15.85
N VAL A 64 1.27 -12.49 -15.28
CA VAL A 64 1.05 -11.05 -15.38
C VAL A 64 2.16 -10.30 -14.63
N LYS A 65 2.98 -9.54 -15.36
CA LYS A 65 4.05 -8.74 -14.74
C LYS A 65 3.49 -7.43 -14.16
N PRO A 66 3.89 -7.03 -12.94
CA PRO A 66 3.54 -5.72 -12.41
C PRO A 66 4.22 -4.61 -13.21
N PHE A 67 3.67 -3.39 -13.15
CA PHE A 67 4.33 -2.23 -13.72
C PHE A 67 5.61 -1.92 -12.95
N ARG A 68 6.66 -1.47 -13.65
CA ARG A 68 7.83 -0.89 -13.00
C ARG A 68 7.40 0.42 -12.33
N VAL A 69 7.49 0.46 -11.01
CA VAL A 69 7.27 1.64 -10.20
C VAL A 69 8.63 2.06 -9.70
N GLU A 70 9.08 3.23 -10.12
CA GLU A 70 10.18 3.89 -9.42
C GLU A 70 9.59 4.41 -8.12
N ASN A 71 9.94 3.74 -7.01
CA ASN A 71 9.78 4.34 -5.70
C ASN A 71 10.77 5.51 -5.68
N ALA A 72 10.31 6.68 -6.14
CA ALA A 72 11.01 7.93 -5.91
C ALA A 72 11.35 7.98 -4.43
N ARG A 73 12.64 8.15 -4.16
CA ARG A 73 13.25 8.04 -2.85
C ARG A 73 12.48 8.89 -1.86
N LEU A 74 12.30 8.38 -0.63
CA LEU A 74 12.02 9.25 0.50
C LEU A 74 13.19 10.23 0.57
N GLU A 75 12.93 11.50 0.28
CA GLU A 75 13.89 12.56 0.59
C GLU A 75 14.02 12.59 2.11
N TYR A 76 15.23 12.35 2.60
CA TYR A 76 15.53 12.43 4.02
C TYR A 76 15.75 13.90 4.37
N LEU A 77 15.32 14.28 5.58
CA LEU A 77 15.58 15.61 6.10
C LEU A 77 17.05 15.74 6.48
N GLU A 78 17.70 16.79 6.00
CA GLU A 78 19.05 17.18 6.46
C GLU A 78 19.01 17.79 7.86
N LYS A 79 20.16 17.86 8.53
CA LYS A 79 20.24 18.31 9.94
C LYS A 79 19.67 19.72 10.14
N GLU A 80 19.87 20.60 9.17
CA GLU A 80 19.37 21.98 9.18
C GLU A 80 17.85 22.05 8.96
N GLU A 81 17.27 21.09 8.24
CA GLU A 81 15.82 20.98 8.05
C GLU A 81 15.15 20.43 9.30
N ILE A 82 15.81 19.49 9.98
CA ILE A 82 15.36 18.98 11.28
C ILE A 82 15.31 20.10 12.32
N ALA A 83 16.34 20.93 12.40
CA ALA A 83 16.37 22.07 13.33
C ALA A 83 15.22 23.05 13.07
N ARG A 84 14.99 23.40 11.80
CA ARG A 84 13.86 24.26 11.39
C ARG A 84 12.49 23.63 11.67
N LEU A 85 12.38 22.30 11.51
CA LEU A 85 11.15 21.57 11.82
C LEU A 85 10.82 21.63 13.31
N ILE A 86 11.82 21.43 14.17
CA ILE A 86 11.66 21.49 15.63
C ILE A 86 11.27 22.90 16.08
N GLU A 87 11.93 23.93 15.55
CA GLU A 87 11.65 25.33 15.89
C GLU A 87 10.24 25.78 15.45
N ALA A 88 9.73 25.24 14.33
CA ALA A 88 8.38 25.51 13.85
C ALA A 88 7.29 24.68 14.56
N CYS A 89 7.65 23.69 15.39
CA CYS A 89 6.68 22.85 16.08
C CYS A 89 6.08 23.54 17.31
N PRO A 90 4.76 23.43 17.55
CA PRO A 90 4.15 23.84 18.80
C PRO A 90 4.64 22.96 19.97
N SER A 91 4.55 23.50 21.20
CA SER A 91 5.12 22.90 22.43
C SER A 91 4.70 21.46 22.73
N TYR A 92 3.52 21.02 22.27
CA TYR A 92 3.07 19.64 22.43
C TYR A 92 3.63 18.67 21.38
N LEU A 93 4.10 19.16 20.24
CA LEU A 93 4.59 18.36 19.12
C LEU A 93 6.11 18.23 19.12
N GLU A 94 6.82 19.21 19.66
CA GLU A 94 8.28 19.23 19.84
C GLU A 94 8.84 17.95 20.51
N PRO A 95 8.33 17.47 21.67
CA PRO A 95 8.84 16.25 22.29
C PRO A 95 8.56 14.99 21.45
N ILE A 96 7.47 14.99 20.69
CA ILE A 96 7.07 13.87 19.81
C ILE A 96 8.05 13.75 18.65
N VAL A 97 8.34 14.88 17.99
CA VAL A 97 9.26 14.94 16.85
C VAL A 97 10.69 14.64 17.31
N THR A 98 11.11 15.20 18.44
CA THR A 98 12.44 14.94 19.04
C THR A 98 12.62 13.47 19.40
N ALA A 99 11.61 12.84 20.02
CA ALA A 99 11.65 11.41 20.33
C ALA A 99 11.74 10.57 19.05
N ALA A 100 10.90 10.87 18.04
CA ALA A 100 10.89 10.15 16.77
C ALA A 100 12.23 10.23 16.02
N LEU A 101 12.89 11.39 16.05
CA LEU A 101 14.19 11.61 15.42
C LEU A 101 15.32 10.84 16.12
N ASN A 102 15.31 10.78 17.45
CA ASN A 102 16.36 10.11 18.21
C ASN A 102 16.21 8.58 18.25
N THR A 103 14.98 8.05 18.20
CA THR A 103 14.72 6.61 18.30
C THR A 103 14.49 5.94 16.95
N GLY A 104 14.18 6.71 15.90
CA GLY A 104 13.80 6.17 14.60
C GLY A 104 12.50 5.35 14.59
N MET A 105 11.68 5.48 15.64
CA MET A 105 10.41 4.77 15.77
C MET A 105 9.41 5.19 14.70
N ARG A 106 8.52 4.26 14.29
CA ARG A 106 7.44 4.61 13.36
C ARG A 106 6.46 5.55 14.07
N LYS A 107 5.83 6.46 13.31
CA LYS A 107 4.81 7.39 13.84
C LYS A 107 3.77 6.69 14.73
N GLY A 108 3.32 5.50 14.34
CA GLY A 108 2.35 4.72 15.12
C GLY A 108 2.88 4.28 16.49
N GLU A 109 4.16 3.91 16.58
CA GLU A 109 4.81 3.46 17.81
C GLU A 109 5.02 4.63 18.78
N VAL A 110 5.50 5.77 18.26
CA VAL A 110 5.69 7.00 19.05
C VAL A 110 4.36 7.47 19.65
N LEU A 111 3.29 7.51 18.84
CA LEU A 111 1.97 7.93 19.30
C LEU A 111 1.39 6.94 20.32
N GLN A 112 1.57 5.64 20.13
CA GLN A 112 1.08 4.63 21.06
C GLN A 112 1.80 4.71 22.41
N MET A 113 3.10 4.98 22.42
CA MET A 113 3.88 5.17 23.65
C MET A 113 3.37 6.36 24.45
N ILE A 114 3.12 7.50 23.79
CA ILE A 114 2.62 8.73 24.42
C ILE A 114 1.19 8.54 24.95
N LEU A 115 0.32 7.88 24.19
CA LEU A 115 -1.07 7.64 24.60
C LEU A 115 -1.15 6.69 25.82
N SER A 116 -0.27 5.68 25.89
CA SER A 116 -0.21 4.77 27.04
C SER A 116 0.45 5.36 28.28
N SER A 117 1.25 6.44 28.15
CA SER A 117 1.96 7.06 29.28
C SER A 117 1.18 8.21 29.95
N GLY A 118 -0.08 8.44 29.56
CA GLY A 118 -1.03 9.24 30.34
C GLY A 118 -0.67 10.72 30.44
N LEU A 119 -0.01 11.28 29.43
CA LEU A 119 0.36 12.70 29.37
C LEU A 119 -0.70 13.51 28.61
N PHE A 120 -1.98 13.30 28.95
CA PHE A 120 -3.14 14.16 28.71
C PHE A 120 -4.23 13.83 29.73
#